data_AF-A0A354D108-F1
#
_entry.id   AF-A0A354D108-F1
#
_cell.length_a   1.000
_cell.length_b   1.000
_cell.length_c   1.000
_cell.angle_alpha   90.00
_cell.angle_beta   90.00
_cell.angle_gamma   90.00
#
_symmetry.space_group_name_H-M   'P 1'
#
loop_
_entity.id
_entity.type
_entity.pdbx_description
1 polymer ?
#
loop_
_entity_poly.entity_id
_entity_poly.type
_entity_poly.pdbx_seq_one_letter_code
_entity_poly.pdbx_strand_id
1 'polypeptide(L)'
;MKAWHHLKTILHHKRLVRAGCFKVGLYRQGIMHDWSKYSPTEFLVGCKYYQGNMSPNNAERAARGYSSSWLHHKGRNKHHMEYWIDYSVDKEKGICGMEMPVKYVVEMYIDRVSAAKNYQKDAYTDRSPLEYYENGKSIHILHPNTRELLERLLTMLAEEGEEATYKYIRREVLKNKK
;
A
#
# COMPACT_ATOMS: atom_id res chain seq x y z
N MET A 1 26.89 -1.51 -0.95
CA MET A 1 26.19 -0.23 -1.24
C MET A 1 24.68 -0.42 -1.49
N LYS A 2 24.25 -1.28 -2.42
CA LYS A 2 22.80 -1.48 -2.73
C LYS A 2 21.94 -1.84 -1.52
N ALA A 3 22.42 -2.72 -0.63
CA ALA A 3 21.68 -3.12 0.57
C ALA A 3 21.40 -1.97 1.54
N TRP A 4 22.38 -1.08 1.72
CA TRP A 4 22.22 0.10 2.58
C TRP A 4 21.22 1.10 2.00
N HIS A 5 21.27 1.35 0.68
CA HIS A 5 20.29 2.21 0.03
C HIS A 5 18.88 1.61 0.07
N HIS A 6 18.75 0.31 -0.17
CA HIS A 6 17.48 -0.39 -0.04
C HIS A 6 16.91 -0.27 1.38
N LEU A 7 17.74 -0.51 2.40
CA LEU A 7 17.37 -0.35 3.80
C LEU A 7 16.89 1.09 4.11
N LYS A 8 17.60 2.11 3.62
CA LYS A 8 17.19 3.50 3.76
C LYS A 8 15.83 3.77 3.11
N THR A 9 15.58 3.25 1.91
CA THR A 9 14.29 3.39 1.21
C THR A 9 13.14 2.77 2.00
N ILE A 10 13.30 1.53 2.51
CA ILE A 10 12.23 0.88 3.29
C ILE A 10 12.00 1.56 4.64
N LEU A 11 13.06 2.07 5.29
CA LEU A 11 12.93 2.79 6.56
C LEU A 11 12.26 4.16 6.38
N HIS A 12 12.58 4.88 5.29
CA HIS A 12 11.91 6.14 4.99
C HIS A 12 10.43 5.93 4.70
N HIS A 13 10.10 4.95 3.85
CA HIS A 13 8.73 4.55 3.56
C HIS A 13 7.94 4.21 4.83
N LYS A 14 8.46 3.31 5.67
CA LYS A 14 7.83 2.91 6.94
C LYS A 14 7.61 4.11 7.86
N ARG A 15 8.51 5.08 7.88
CA ARG A 15 8.36 6.31 8.67
C ARG A 15 7.19 7.17 8.18
N LEU A 16 7.03 7.32 6.87
CA LEU A 16 5.92 8.05 6.25
C LEU A 16 4.59 7.38 6.57
N VAL A 17 4.50 6.05 6.39
CA VAL A 17 3.28 5.29 6.73
C VAL A 17 2.94 5.42 8.20
N ARG A 18 3.94 5.28 9.08
CA ARG A 18 3.74 5.48 10.52
C ARG A 18 3.18 6.86 10.85
N ALA A 19 3.72 7.91 10.23
CA ALA A 19 3.25 9.28 10.45
C ALA A 19 1.78 9.45 10.00
N GLY A 20 1.42 8.99 8.81
CA GLY A 20 0.04 9.02 8.31
C GLY A 20 -0.91 8.21 9.20
N CYS A 21 -0.54 6.98 9.55
CA CYS A 21 -1.35 6.13 10.42
C CYS A 21 -1.59 6.77 11.78
N PHE A 22 -0.60 7.47 12.34
CA PHE A 22 -0.73 8.11 13.66
C PHE A 22 -1.67 9.31 13.60
N LYS A 23 -1.66 10.10 12.51
CA LYS A 23 -2.61 11.21 12.30
C LYS A 23 -4.07 10.72 12.34
N VAL A 24 -4.34 9.52 11.84
CA VAL A 24 -5.70 8.94 11.83
C VAL A 24 -6.00 8.01 13.01
N GLY A 25 -5.06 7.78 13.94
CA GLY A 25 -5.24 6.95 15.13
C GLY A 25 -4.98 5.44 14.96
N LEU A 26 -4.40 5.02 13.83
CA LEU A 26 -4.02 3.62 13.56
C LEU A 26 -2.60 3.30 14.04
N TYR A 27 -2.34 3.48 15.34
CA TYR A 27 -0.98 3.33 15.89
C TYR A 27 -0.37 1.94 15.65
N ARG A 28 -1.17 0.88 15.83
CA ARG A 28 -0.70 -0.50 15.63
C ARG A 28 -0.30 -0.76 14.17
N GLN A 29 -1.10 -0.29 13.21
CA GLN A 29 -0.82 -0.42 11.77
C GLN A 29 0.49 0.30 11.45
N GLY A 30 0.64 1.57 11.87
CA GLY A 30 1.86 2.34 11.61
C GLY A 30 3.14 1.70 12.19
N ILE A 31 3.06 1.07 13.35
CA ILE A 31 4.21 0.37 13.96
C ILE A 31 4.53 -0.93 13.22
N MET A 32 3.52 -1.74 12.91
CA MET A 32 3.68 -3.09 12.37
C MET A 32 3.80 -3.14 10.85
N HIS A 33 3.52 -2.02 10.16
CA HIS A 33 3.54 -1.91 8.71
C HIS A 33 4.82 -2.53 8.10
N ASP A 34 4.66 -3.45 7.16
CA ASP A 34 5.75 -4.00 6.36
C ASP A 34 6.90 -4.68 7.12
N TRP A 35 6.65 -5.25 8.30
CA TRP A 35 7.69 -6.01 9.01
C TRP A 35 8.25 -7.19 8.21
N SER A 36 7.50 -7.73 7.25
CA SER A 36 7.99 -8.80 6.39
C SER A 36 9.16 -8.36 5.48
N LYS A 37 9.32 -7.06 5.20
CA LYS A 37 10.43 -6.50 4.40
C LYS A 37 11.81 -6.80 4.97
N TYR A 38 11.91 -7.08 6.27
CA TYR A 38 13.16 -7.40 6.96
C TYR A 38 13.49 -8.90 6.94
N SER A 39 12.58 -9.74 6.43
CA SER A 39 12.87 -11.17 6.24
C SER A 39 13.90 -11.38 5.13
N PRO A 40 14.71 -12.46 5.18
CA PRO A 40 15.66 -12.78 4.11
C PRO A 40 15.00 -12.90 2.73
N THR A 41 13.78 -13.46 2.66
CA THR A 41 12.99 -13.64 1.43
C THR A 41 12.72 -12.31 0.71
N GLU A 42 12.49 -11.24 1.45
CA GLU A 42 12.22 -9.93 0.87
C GLU A 42 13.47 -9.04 0.81
N PHE A 43 14.23 -8.97 1.90
CA PHE A 43 15.35 -8.04 2.03
C PHE A 43 16.48 -8.37 1.06
N LEU A 44 16.88 -9.64 0.95
CA LEU A 44 18.00 -10.04 0.09
C LEU A 44 17.66 -9.85 -1.40
N VAL A 45 16.42 -10.19 -1.78
CA VAL A 45 15.90 -9.94 -3.13
C VAL A 45 15.84 -8.43 -3.40
N GLY A 46 15.33 -7.65 -2.44
CA GLY A 46 15.29 -6.20 -2.51
C GLY A 46 16.68 -5.58 -2.72
N CYS A 47 17.69 -6.06 -1.99
CA CYS A 47 19.09 -5.64 -2.15
C CYS A 47 19.64 -5.96 -3.54
N LYS A 48 19.35 -7.16 -4.07
CA LYS A 48 19.82 -7.63 -5.38
C LYS A 48 19.26 -6.78 -6.51
N TYR A 49 17.96 -6.50 -6.48
CA TYR A 49 17.21 -5.82 -7.53
C TYR A 49 17.04 -4.31 -7.31
N TYR A 50 17.73 -3.72 -6.32
CA TYR A 50 17.66 -2.30 -6.03
C TYR A 50 18.22 -1.44 -7.17
N GLN A 51 17.40 -0.49 -7.63
CA GLN A 51 17.73 0.51 -8.66
C GLN A 51 17.58 1.96 -8.16
N GLY A 52 16.78 2.18 -7.10
CA GLY A 52 16.60 3.49 -6.45
C GLY A 52 15.50 4.39 -7.01
N ASN A 53 14.91 4.06 -8.15
CA ASN A 53 13.81 4.81 -8.79
C ASN A 53 12.49 4.04 -8.83
N MET A 54 12.49 2.74 -8.52
CA MET A 54 11.29 1.90 -8.51
C MET A 54 11.41 0.76 -7.49
N SER A 55 10.29 0.06 -7.25
CA SER A 55 10.28 -1.13 -6.39
C SER A 55 11.18 -2.24 -6.95
N PRO A 56 12.10 -2.82 -6.15
CA PRO A 56 12.91 -3.98 -6.56
C PRO A 56 12.08 -5.17 -7.05
N ASN A 57 10.83 -5.29 -6.58
CA ASN A 57 9.91 -6.36 -6.99
C ASN A 57 9.56 -6.28 -8.49
N ASN A 58 9.50 -5.08 -9.07
CA ASN A 58 9.23 -4.93 -10.50
C ASN A 58 10.41 -5.40 -11.34
N ALA A 59 11.63 -5.15 -10.88
CA ALA A 59 12.84 -5.61 -11.53
C ALA A 59 13.02 -7.14 -11.43
N GLU A 60 12.67 -7.73 -10.28
CA GLU A 60 12.62 -9.18 -10.15
C GLU A 60 11.58 -9.77 -11.12
N ARG A 61 10.38 -9.17 -11.19
CA ARG A 61 9.32 -9.60 -12.10
C ARG A 61 9.75 -9.55 -13.56
N ALA A 62 10.44 -8.49 -13.99
CA ALA A 62 10.99 -8.39 -15.33
C ALA A 62 12.05 -9.48 -15.61
N ALA A 63 12.88 -9.82 -14.62
CA ALA A 63 13.96 -10.79 -14.79
C ALA A 63 13.49 -12.27 -14.73
N ARG A 64 12.42 -12.58 -13.98
CA ARG A 64 12.01 -13.96 -13.69
C ARG A 64 10.60 -14.32 -14.17
N GLY A 65 9.81 -13.33 -14.61
CA GLY A 65 8.37 -13.46 -14.86
C GLY A 65 7.51 -13.37 -13.60
N TYR A 66 8.11 -13.31 -12.40
CA TYR A 66 7.40 -13.16 -11.13
C TYR A 66 8.30 -12.50 -10.07
N SER A 67 7.70 -12.05 -8.96
CA SER A 67 8.47 -11.56 -7.81
C SER A 67 8.23 -12.42 -6.58
N SER A 68 9.26 -13.16 -6.15
CA SER A 68 9.22 -13.99 -4.95
C SER A 68 9.06 -13.14 -3.69
N SER A 69 9.71 -11.98 -3.63
CA SER A 69 9.55 -11.02 -2.54
C SER A 69 8.13 -10.46 -2.50
N TRP A 70 7.52 -10.09 -3.64
CA TRP A 70 6.14 -9.60 -3.68
C TRP A 70 5.12 -10.65 -3.25
N LEU A 71 5.28 -11.90 -3.69
CA LEU A 71 4.40 -13.01 -3.29
C LEU A 71 4.44 -13.24 -1.78
N HIS A 72 5.63 -13.23 -1.18
CA HIS A 72 5.80 -13.35 0.27
C HIS A 72 5.20 -12.15 1.03
N HIS A 73 5.40 -10.95 0.48
CA HIS A 73 5.01 -9.68 1.06
C HIS A 73 3.49 -9.47 1.11
N LYS A 74 2.83 -9.61 -0.03
CA LYS A 74 1.37 -9.45 -0.13
C LYS A 74 0.63 -10.52 0.68
N GLY A 75 1.22 -11.70 0.85
CA GLY A 75 0.67 -12.78 1.69
C GLY A 75 0.86 -12.59 3.21
N ARG A 76 1.56 -11.54 3.68
CA ARG A 76 1.81 -11.28 5.11
C ARG A 76 1.32 -9.92 5.58
N ASN A 77 1.16 -8.96 4.68
CA ASN A 77 0.73 -7.61 5.02
C ASN A 77 -0.72 -7.41 4.56
N LYS A 78 -1.62 -7.33 5.54
CA LYS A 78 -3.08 -7.30 5.34
C LYS A 78 -3.60 -6.01 4.68
N HIS A 79 -2.77 -4.98 4.52
CA HIS A 79 -3.17 -3.79 3.76
C HIS A 79 -3.01 -3.99 2.25
N HIS A 80 -2.37 -5.06 1.77
CA HIS A 80 -2.42 -5.39 0.35
C HIS A 80 -3.71 -6.10 0.01
N MET A 81 -4.41 -5.61 -1.01
CA MET A 81 -5.64 -6.19 -1.51
C MET A 81 -5.48 -7.67 -1.91
N GLU A 82 -4.31 -8.08 -2.39
CA GLU A 82 -4.05 -9.46 -2.78
C GLU A 82 -4.01 -10.43 -1.60
N TYR A 83 -3.89 -9.95 -0.35
CA TYR A 83 -4.08 -10.77 0.83
C TYR A 83 -5.53 -11.26 0.95
N TRP A 84 -6.47 -10.49 0.43
CA TRP A 84 -7.92 -10.69 0.56
C TRP A 84 -8.53 -11.26 -0.72
N ILE A 85 -7.77 -12.05 -1.47
CA ILE A 85 -8.27 -12.77 -2.63
C ILE A 85 -8.56 -14.20 -2.21
N ASP A 86 -9.79 -14.66 -2.46
CA ASP A 86 -10.24 -16.02 -2.12
C ASP A 86 -11.26 -16.53 -3.15
N TYR A 87 -11.68 -17.79 -3.01
CA TYR A 87 -12.76 -18.36 -3.80
C TYR A 87 -14.09 -17.73 -3.44
N SER A 88 -14.86 -17.35 -4.46
CA SER A 88 -16.23 -16.92 -4.29
C SER A 88 -17.09 -18.07 -3.77
N VAL A 89 -18.08 -17.74 -2.94
CA VAL A 89 -19.14 -18.68 -2.53
C VAL A 89 -19.93 -19.14 -3.77
N ASP A 90 -20.06 -18.26 -4.76
CA ASP A 90 -20.56 -18.60 -6.09
C ASP A 90 -19.42 -19.17 -6.94
N LYS A 91 -19.37 -20.50 -7.05
CA LYS A 91 -18.26 -21.22 -7.71
C LYS A 91 -18.05 -20.81 -9.17
N GLU A 92 -19.07 -20.31 -9.86
CA GLU A 92 -18.94 -19.86 -11.25
C GLU A 92 -18.10 -18.59 -11.38
N LYS A 93 -18.00 -17.79 -10.31
CA LYS A 93 -17.18 -16.57 -10.27
C LYS A 93 -15.69 -16.84 -10.01
N GLY A 94 -15.31 -18.06 -9.63
CA GLY A 94 -13.93 -18.42 -9.35
C GLY A 94 -13.32 -17.59 -8.22
N ILE A 95 -12.16 -16.99 -8.47
CA ILE A 95 -11.39 -16.21 -7.49
C ILE A 95 -11.85 -14.74 -7.51
N CYS A 96 -12.19 -14.17 -6.35
CA CYS A 96 -12.59 -12.78 -6.22
C CYS A 96 -12.00 -12.10 -4.97
N GLY A 97 -12.21 -10.78 -4.87
CA GLY A 97 -11.76 -9.98 -3.73
C GLY A 97 -12.77 -10.02 -2.59
N MET A 98 -12.28 -10.29 -1.38
CA MET A 98 -13.03 -10.26 -0.14
C MET A 98 -13.06 -8.84 0.44
N GLU A 99 -14.14 -8.51 1.16
CA GLU A 99 -14.24 -7.21 1.81
C GLU A 99 -13.15 -7.05 2.88
N MET A 100 -12.32 -6.03 2.71
CA MET A 100 -11.25 -5.72 3.64
C MET A 100 -11.81 -5.00 4.88
N PRO A 101 -11.34 -5.35 6.10
CA PRO A 101 -11.60 -4.53 7.28
C PRO A 101 -11.11 -3.09 7.08
N VAL A 102 -11.94 -2.11 7.42
CA VAL A 102 -11.73 -0.67 7.15
C VAL A 102 -10.32 -0.18 7.52
N LYS A 103 -9.78 -0.61 8.67
CA LYS A 103 -8.42 -0.23 9.11
C LYS A 103 -7.32 -0.59 8.11
N TYR A 104 -7.48 -1.69 7.36
CA TYR A 104 -6.52 -2.12 6.35
C TYR A 104 -6.73 -1.41 5.01
N VAL A 105 -7.96 -0.94 4.72
CA VAL A 105 -8.21 -0.05 3.57
C VAL A 105 -7.56 1.32 3.81
N VAL A 106 -7.67 1.83 5.03
CA VAL A 106 -7.00 3.08 5.44
C VAL A 106 -5.48 2.92 5.43
N GLU A 107 -4.95 1.81 5.94
CA GLU A 107 -3.51 1.52 5.85
C GLU A 107 -3.06 1.41 4.38
N MET A 108 -3.84 0.77 3.51
CA MET A 108 -3.56 0.67 2.06
C MET A 108 -3.52 2.04 1.38
N TYR A 109 -4.45 2.93 1.73
CA TYR A 109 -4.45 4.30 1.25
C TYR A 109 -3.17 5.03 1.69
N ILE A 110 -2.82 4.99 2.98
CA ILE A 110 -1.63 5.65 3.53
C ILE A 110 -0.33 5.08 2.95
N ASP A 111 -0.28 3.76 2.75
CA ASP A 111 0.82 3.05 2.06
C ASP A 111 1.04 3.63 0.66
N ARG A 112 -0.01 3.75 -0.14
CA ARG A 112 0.08 4.31 -1.51
C ARG A 112 0.55 5.77 -1.52
N VAL A 113 0.02 6.60 -0.63
CA VAL A 113 0.47 7.99 -0.46
C VAL A 113 1.96 8.04 -0.10
N SER A 114 2.36 7.20 0.85
CA SER A 114 3.74 7.14 1.34
C SER A 114 4.71 6.63 0.26
N ALA A 115 4.29 5.63 -0.52
CA ALA A 115 5.07 5.12 -1.65
C ALA A 115 5.24 6.19 -2.73
N ALA A 116 4.18 6.92 -3.08
CA ALA A 116 4.24 8.01 -4.04
C ALA A 116 5.24 9.09 -3.59
N LYS A 117 5.16 9.55 -2.34
CA LYS A 117 6.12 10.50 -1.74
C LYS A 117 7.55 9.98 -1.78
N ASN A 118 7.74 8.71 -1.40
CA ASN A 118 9.07 8.09 -1.30
C ASN A 118 9.78 7.96 -2.66
N TYR A 119 9.04 7.69 -3.75
CA TYR A 119 9.61 7.50 -5.08
C TYR A 119 9.63 8.76 -5.94
N GLN A 120 8.58 9.59 -5.89
CA GLN A 120 8.45 10.78 -6.75
C GLN A 120 9.16 12.02 -6.15
N LYS A 121 9.34 12.09 -4.83
CA LYS A 121 10.04 13.19 -4.15
C LYS A 121 9.44 14.55 -4.55
N ASP A 122 10.23 15.44 -5.15
CA ASP A 122 9.82 16.78 -5.57
C ASP A 122 8.76 16.76 -6.68
N ALA A 123 8.60 15.63 -7.38
CA ALA A 123 7.54 15.44 -8.38
C ALA A 123 6.22 14.94 -7.79
N TYR A 124 6.16 14.65 -6.49
CA TYR A 124 4.92 14.22 -5.84
C TYR A 124 3.87 15.33 -5.85
N THR A 125 2.63 14.97 -6.18
CA THR A 125 1.45 15.78 -5.95
C THR A 125 0.41 14.94 -5.21
N ASP A 126 -0.58 15.58 -4.59
CA ASP A 126 -1.67 14.85 -3.94
C ASP A 126 -2.52 14.02 -4.92
N ARG A 127 -2.39 14.26 -6.24
CA ARG A 127 -3.00 13.44 -7.30
C ARG A 127 -2.22 12.17 -7.62
N SER A 128 -0.91 12.13 -7.33
CA SER A 128 -0.02 11.01 -7.69
C SER A 128 -0.52 9.62 -7.25
N PRO A 129 -1.06 9.44 -6.03
CA PRO A 129 -1.58 8.12 -5.60
C PRO A 129 -2.83 7.68 -6.37
N LEU A 130 -3.70 8.62 -6.75
CA LEU A 130 -4.90 8.35 -7.54
C LEU A 130 -4.53 7.94 -8.96
N GLU A 131 -3.64 8.69 -9.62
CA GLU A 131 -3.16 8.37 -10.97
C GLU A 131 -2.49 6.99 -11.02
N TYR A 132 -1.67 6.67 -10.02
CA TYR A 132 -1.07 5.35 -9.90
C TYR A 132 -2.11 4.23 -9.77
N TYR A 133 -3.18 4.47 -9.01
CA TYR A 133 -4.30 3.54 -8.86
C TYR A 133 -5.06 3.37 -10.17
N GLU A 134 -5.44 4.46 -10.84
CA GLU A 134 -6.20 4.44 -12.10
C GLU A 134 -5.46 3.68 -13.20
N ASN A 135 -4.15 3.90 -13.33
CA ASN A 135 -3.29 3.18 -14.28
C ASN A 135 -3.26 1.65 -14.07
N GLY A 136 -3.50 1.18 -12.83
CA GLY A 136 -3.51 -0.24 -12.47
C GLY A 136 -4.90 -0.82 -12.22
N LYS A 137 -5.95 0.00 -12.25
CA LYS A 137 -7.29 -0.35 -11.73
C LYS A 137 -7.90 -1.57 -12.41
N SER A 138 -7.64 -1.75 -13.71
CA SER A 138 -8.19 -2.83 -14.54
C SER A 138 -7.76 -4.24 -14.11
N ILE A 139 -6.59 -4.37 -13.50
CA ILE A 139 -6.05 -5.66 -13.04
C ILE A 139 -6.28 -5.92 -11.55
N HIS A 140 -6.90 -4.98 -10.84
CA HIS A 140 -7.13 -5.11 -9.39
C HIS A 140 -8.37 -5.95 -9.11
N ILE A 141 -8.18 -7.10 -8.44
CA ILE A 141 -9.25 -7.93 -7.89
C ILE A 141 -9.57 -7.41 -6.48
N LEU A 142 -10.68 -6.67 -6.36
CA LEU A 142 -11.09 -5.97 -5.14
C LEU A 142 -12.58 -6.13 -4.91
N HIS A 143 -12.99 -6.30 -3.65
CA HIS A 143 -14.40 -6.23 -3.27
C HIS A 143 -14.98 -4.83 -3.57
N PRO A 144 -16.23 -4.71 -4.07
CA PRO A 144 -16.83 -3.42 -4.41
C PRO A 144 -16.77 -2.38 -3.27
N ASN A 145 -17.13 -2.74 -2.04
CA ASN A 145 -17.09 -1.81 -0.90
C ASN A 145 -15.67 -1.33 -0.57
N THR A 146 -14.68 -2.21 -0.68
CA THR A 146 -13.27 -1.87 -0.46
C THR A 146 -12.78 -0.92 -1.55
N ARG A 147 -13.18 -1.17 -2.81
CA ARG A 147 -12.88 -0.31 -3.94
C ARG A 147 -13.47 1.08 -3.75
N GLU A 148 -14.75 1.16 -3.41
CA GLU A 148 -15.44 2.43 -3.20
C GLU A 148 -14.75 3.27 -2.12
N LEU A 149 -14.43 2.66 -0.96
CA LEU A 149 -13.74 3.37 0.11
C LEU A 149 -12.34 3.82 -0.32
N LEU A 150 -11.55 2.96 -0.96
CA LEU A 150 -10.22 3.33 -1.43
C LEU A 150 -10.28 4.49 -2.44
N GLU A 151 -11.17 4.40 -3.43
CA GLU A 151 -11.33 5.43 -4.47
C GLU A 151 -11.77 6.75 -3.86
N ARG A 152 -12.74 6.74 -2.93
CA ARG A 152 -13.14 7.94 -2.20
C ARG A 152 -11.98 8.62 -1.49
N LEU A 153 -11.14 7.86 -0.78
CA LEU A 153 -9.99 8.44 -0.06
C LEU A 153 -8.92 9.01 -1.01
N LEU A 154 -8.67 8.34 -2.13
CA LEU A 154 -7.72 8.82 -3.15
C LEU A 154 -8.22 10.07 -3.87
N THR A 155 -9.51 10.11 -4.23
CA THR A 155 -10.14 11.29 -4.84
C THR A 155 -10.12 12.47 -3.88
N MET A 156 -10.48 12.25 -2.62
CA MET A 156 -10.50 13.31 -1.62
C MET A 156 -9.09 13.85 -1.30
N LEU A 157 -8.06 13.00 -1.35
CA LEU A 157 -6.68 13.48 -1.31
C LEU A 157 -6.37 14.39 -2.50
N ALA A 158 -6.71 13.95 -3.72
CA ALA A 158 -6.42 14.69 -4.94
C ALA A 158 -7.16 16.04 -5.03
N GLU A 159 -8.35 16.14 -4.44
CA GLU A 159 -9.24 17.32 -4.55
C GLU A 159 -9.17 18.24 -3.32
N GLU A 160 -9.03 17.67 -2.12
CA GLU A 160 -9.11 18.41 -0.83
C GLU A 160 -7.80 18.40 -0.04
N GLY A 161 -6.84 17.57 -0.43
CA GLY A 161 -5.52 17.46 0.20
C GLY A 161 -5.48 16.57 1.45
N GLU A 162 -4.25 16.38 1.95
CA GLU A 162 -3.96 15.39 2.99
C GLU A 162 -4.65 15.69 4.33
N GLU A 163 -4.68 16.94 4.78
CA GLU A 163 -5.21 17.30 6.11
C GLU A 163 -6.74 17.13 6.18
N ALA A 164 -7.47 17.56 5.13
CA ALA A 164 -8.90 17.31 5.01
C ALA A 164 -9.17 15.79 5.00
N THR A 165 -8.34 15.05 4.25
CA THR A 165 -8.48 13.61 4.13
C THR A 165 -8.28 12.86 5.43
N TYR A 166 -7.24 13.18 6.20
CA TYR A 166 -7.03 12.55 7.51
C TYR A 166 -8.10 12.92 8.53
N LYS A 167 -8.63 14.15 8.49
CA LYS A 167 -9.73 14.56 9.36
C LYS A 167 -11.00 13.74 9.08
N TYR A 168 -11.35 13.55 7.82
CA TYR A 168 -12.47 12.69 7.41
C TYR A 168 -12.24 11.24 7.82
N ILE A 169 -11.05 10.68 7.55
CA ILE A 169 -10.74 9.30 7.92
C ILE A 169 -10.91 9.11 9.43
N ARG A 170 -10.37 10.02 10.24
CA ARG A 170 -10.44 9.92 11.70
C ARG A 170 -11.88 9.97 12.21
N ARG A 171 -12.71 10.86 11.68
CA ARG A 171 -14.07 11.14 12.19
C ARG A 171 -15.14 10.25 11.60
N GLU A 172 -15.15 10.07 10.29
CA GLU A 172 -16.25 9.43 9.57
C GLU A 172 -15.96 7.96 9.28
N VAL A 173 -14.72 7.64 8.89
CA VAL A 173 -14.34 6.27 8.50
C VAL A 173 -13.99 5.41 9.71
N LEU A 174 -13.11 5.90 10.58
CA LEU A 174 -12.66 5.18 11.79
C LEU A 174 -13.51 5.48 13.02
N LYS A 175 -14.31 6.55 12.99
CA LYS A 175 -15.18 6.97 14.10
C LYS A 175 -14.44 7.10 15.43
N ASN A 176 -13.21 7.58 15.37
CA ASN A 176 -12.41 7.81 16.57
C ASN A 176 -13.04 8.97 17.38
N LYS A 177 -13.23 8.75 18.68
CA LYS A 177 -13.66 9.81 19.60
C LYS A 177 -12.60 10.92 19.61
N LYS A 178 -13.06 12.17 19.69
CA LYS A 178 -12.18 13.36 19.77
C LYS A 178 -11.21 13.22 20.93
#